data_AF-A0A7U9R3H3-F1
#
_entry.id   AF-A0A7U9R3H3-F1
#
_cell.length_a   1.000
_cell.length_b   1.000
_cell.length_c   1.000
_cell.angle_alpha   90.00
_cell.angle_beta   90.00
_cell.angle_gamma   90.00
#
_symmetry.space_group_name_H-M   'P 1'
#
loop_
_entity.id
_entity.type
_entity.pdbx_description
1 polymer ?
#
loop_
_entity_poly.entity_id
_entity_poly.type
_entity_poly.pdbx_seq_one_letter_code
_entity_poly.pdbx_strand_id
1 'polypeptide(L)'
;MEKVSKMKLEKALQRALALEFVSDYCKENNLLIDKLKKEEFYLMYNECAFAHPSDIEPNGLLNDMETLPKVTLLIRHEDNILSIEQTEYTQKFLSAE
;
A
#
# COMPACT_ATOMS: atom_id res chain seq x y z
N MET A 1 13.38 -18.35 -20.74
CA MET A 1 12.38 -17.87 -19.77
C MET A 1 13.13 -17.53 -18.49
N GLU A 2 13.10 -16.28 -18.06
CA GLU A 2 13.81 -15.85 -16.84
C GLU A 2 13.16 -16.51 -15.61
N LYS A 3 13.97 -17.08 -14.71
CA LYS A 3 13.45 -17.70 -13.48
C LYS A 3 13.04 -16.57 -12.53
N VAL A 4 11.75 -16.27 -12.48
CA VAL A 4 11.19 -15.36 -11.47
C VAL A 4 11.16 -16.09 -10.13
N SER A 5 11.62 -15.42 -9.07
CA SER A 5 11.56 -15.95 -7.71
C SER A 5 10.09 -16.21 -7.31
N LYS A 6 9.83 -17.38 -6.71
CA LYS A 6 8.52 -17.74 -6.13
C LYS A 6 7.96 -16.61 -5.25
N MET A 7 8.81 -16.04 -4.40
CA MET A 7 8.45 -14.93 -3.51
C MET A 7 7.94 -13.69 -4.27
N LYS A 8 8.56 -13.37 -5.42
CA LYS A 8 8.12 -12.23 -6.25
C LYS A 8 6.74 -12.49 -6.86
N LEU A 9 6.47 -13.72 -7.28
CA LEU A 9 5.18 -14.12 -7.84
C LEU A 9 4.08 -14.11 -6.78
N GLU A 10 4.36 -14.66 -5.60
CA GLU A 10 3.42 -14.66 -4.48
C GLU A 10 3.07 -13.24 -4.04
N LYS A 11 4.08 -12.36 -3.91
CA LYS A 11 3.86 -10.94 -3.60
C LYS A 11 3.02 -10.23 -4.64
N ALA A 12 3.22 -10.51 -5.93
CA ALA A 12 2.42 -9.95 -7.00
C ALA A 12 0.96 -10.42 -6.96
N LEU A 13 0.72 -11.70 -6.69
CA LEU A 13 -0.62 -12.26 -6.52
C LEU A 13 -1.34 -11.64 -5.30
N GLN A 14 -0.65 -11.54 -4.17
CA GLN A 14 -1.18 -10.92 -2.95
C GLN A 14 -1.53 -9.45 -3.17
N ARG A 15 -0.68 -8.70 -3.87
CA ARG A 15 -0.97 -7.32 -4.26
C ARG A 15 -2.20 -7.22 -5.16
N ALA A 16 -2.36 -8.12 -6.13
CA ALA A 16 -3.52 -8.13 -7.00
C ALA A 16 -4.82 -8.40 -6.24
N LEU A 17 -4.79 -9.37 -5.30
CA LEU A 17 -5.92 -9.66 -4.42
C LEU A 17 -6.26 -8.47 -3.51
N ALA A 18 -5.25 -7.81 -2.95
CA ALA A 18 -5.44 -6.62 -2.12
C ALA A 18 -6.08 -5.46 -2.91
N LEU A 19 -5.61 -5.20 -4.14
CA LEU A 19 -6.17 -4.18 -5.02
C LEU A 19 -7.63 -4.47 -5.38
N GLU A 20 -7.98 -5.72 -5.63
CA GLU A 20 -9.36 -6.12 -5.89
C GLU A 20 -10.23 -5.93 -4.65
N PHE A 21 -9.75 -6.37 -3.48
CA PHE A 21 -10.46 -6.26 -2.20
C PHE A 21 -10.82 -4.81 -1.83
N VAL A 22 -9.92 -3.86 -2.10
CA VAL A 22 -10.16 -2.43 -1.78
C VAL A 22 -10.85 -1.66 -2.91
N SER A 23 -11.11 -2.28 -4.06
CA SER A 23 -11.61 -1.61 -5.27
C SER A 23 -12.92 -0.86 -5.01
N ASP A 24 -13.89 -1.53 -4.40
CA ASP A 24 -15.19 -0.92 -4.11
C ASP A 24 -15.10 0.10 -2.99
N TYR A 25 -14.29 -0.16 -1.96
CA TYR A 25 -13.99 0.82 -0.91
C TYR A 25 -13.41 2.12 -1.49
N CYS A 26 -12.47 2.01 -2.44
CA CYS A 26 -11.90 3.18 -3.09
C CYS A 26 -12.97 3.98 -3.83
N LYS A 27 -13.89 3.33 -4.56
CA LYS A 27 -14.99 4.02 -5.25
C LYS A 27 -15.92 4.73 -4.27
N GLU A 28 -16.31 4.05 -3.20
CA GLU A 28 -17.22 4.58 -2.17
C GLU A 28 -16.62 5.79 -1.43
N ASN A 29 -15.28 5.83 -1.31
CA ASN A 29 -14.56 6.87 -0.58
C ASN A 29 -13.89 7.92 -1.49
N ASN A 30 -14.26 7.98 -2.79
CA ASN A 30 -13.68 8.90 -3.78
C ASN A 30 -12.14 8.83 -3.90
N LEU A 31 -11.59 7.63 -3.73
CA LEU A 31 -10.17 7.34 -3.92
C LEU A 31 -9.93 6.78 -5.33
N LEU A 32 -8.84 7.21 -5.95
CA LEU A 32 -8.41 6.76 -7.26
C LEU A 32 -7.59 5.48 -7.14
N ILE A 33 -8.21 4.35 -7.50
CA ILE A 33 -7.54 3.04 -7.52
C ILE A 33 -6.28 3.04 -8.41
N ASP A 34 -6.25 3.87 -9.45
CA ASP A 34 -5.07 4.00 -10.33
C ASP A 34 -3.89 4.72 -9.67
N LYS A 35 -4.14 5.59 -8.67
CA LYS A 35 -3.08 6.13 -7.81
C LYS A 35 -2.58 5.01 -6.87
N LEU A 36 -3.49 4.23 -6.27
CA LEU A 36 -3.14 3.09 -5.40
C LEU A 36 -2.29 2.02 -6.12
N LYS A 37 -2.55 1.75 -7.41
CA LYS A 37 -1.75 0.85 -8.25
C LYS A 37 -0.29 1.30 -8.44
N LYS A 38 0.05 2.55 -8.16
CA LYS A 38 1.43 3.08 -8.25
C LYS A 38 2.16 3.05 -6.92
N GLU A 39 1.43 2.86 -5.82
CA GLU A 39 1.98 2.76 -4.49
C GLU A 39 2.79 1.47 -4.33
N GLU A 40 3.75 1.53 -3.41
CA GLU A 40 4.48 0.37 -2.95
C GLU A 40 3.55 -0.54 -2.15
N PHE A 41 3.77 -1.86 -2.25
CA PHE A 41 2.97 -2.85 -1.52
C PHE A 41 3.83 -3.58 -0.50
N TYR A 42 3.39 -3.56 0.74
CA TYR A 42 4.01 -4.23 1.87
C TYR A 42 3.07 -5.29 2.41
N LEU A 43 3.59 -6.51 2.54
CA LEU A 43 2.90 -7.59 3.22
C LEU A 43 3.61 -7.84 4.54
N MET A 44 2.87 -7.73 5.62
CA MET A 44 3.29 -8.08 6.97
C MET A 44 2.41 -9.22 7.49
N TYR A 45 2.69 -9.68 8.71
CA TYR A 45 2.11 -10.92 9.23
C TYR A 45 0.57 -10.91 9.28
N ASN A 46 -0.02 -9.84 9.80
CA ASN A 46 -1.47 -9.68 10.00
C ASN A 46 -2.05 -8.51 9.19
N GLU A 47 -1.26 -7.85 8.36
CA GLU A 47 -1.72 -6.72 7.57
C GLU A 47 -0.97 -6.61 6.25
N CYS A 48 -1.59 -5.95 5.28
CA CYS A 48 -0.87 -5.43 4.13
C CYS A 48 -1.16 -3.95 3.95
N ALA A 49 -0.20 -3.23 3.41
CA ALA A 49 -0.22 -1.80 3.31
C ALA A 49 0.19 -1.35 1.91
N PHE A 50 -0.50 -0.33 1.42
CA PHE A 50 -0.04 0.50 0.32
C PHE A 50 0.66 1.71 0.91
N ALA A 51 1.80 2.09 0.34
CA ALA A 51 2.56 3.23 0.82
C ALA A 51 3.14 4.07 -0.32
N HIS A 52 3.13 5.37 -0.11
CA HIS A 52 3.65 6.34 -1.04
C HIS A 52 5.16 6.41 -0.82
N PRO A 53 5.98 6.19 -1.86
CA PRO A 53 7.43 6.30 -1.71
C PRO A 53 7.79 7.72 -1.25
N SER A 54 8.80 7.83 -0.39
CA SER A 54 9.32 9.15 -0.01
C SER A 54 10.07 9.78 -1.17
N ASP A 55 9.88 11.08 -1.36
CA ASP A 55 10.60 11.93 -2.31
C ASP A 55 11.86 12.56 -1.69
N ILE A 56 12.15 12.25 -0.42
CA ILE A 56 13.28 12.81 0.33
C ILE A 56 14.53 11.96 0.10
N GLU A 57 15.61 12.61 -0.34
CA GLU A 57 16.91 11.95 -0.50
C GLU A 57 17.52 11.55 0.86
N PRO A 58 17.99 10.30 1.03
CA PRO A 58 18.61 9.88 2.28
C PRO A 58 19.93 10.59 2.58
N ASN A 59 20.07 11.08 3.81
CA ASN A 59 21.28 11.68 4.39
C ASN A 59 21.72 10.88 5.64
N GLY A 60 21.88 9.58 5.44
CA GLY A 60 22.18 8.64 6.52
C GLY A 60 21.10 8.67 7.61
N LEU A 61 21.53 8.55 8.88
CA LEU A 61 20.60 8.53 10.02
C LEU A 61 20.00 9.91 10.36
N LEU A 62 20.44 10.99 9.72
CA LEU A 62 20.00 12.35 10.06
C LEU A 62 18.55 12.61 9.65
N ASN A 63 18.05 11.94 8.62
CA ASN A 63 16.69 12.09 8.10
C ASN A 63 16.02 10.74 7.77
N ASP A 64 16.49 9.64 8.36
CA ASP A 64 15.99 8.28 8.08
C ASP A 64 14.45 8.21 8.20
N MET A 65 13.90 8.78 9.26
CA MET A 65 12.44 8.85 9.49
C MET A 65 11.67 9.58 8.38
N GLU A 66 12.26 10.61 7.77
CA GLU A 66 11.63 11.40 6.71
C GLU A 66 11.68 10.67 5.37
N THR A 67 12.66 9.77 5.19
CA THR A 67 12.82 8.95 3.99
C THR A 67 11.89 7.73 3.97
N LEU A 68 11.18 7.45 5.08
CA LEU A 68 10.27 6.33 5.16
C LEU A 68 9.05 6.52 4.23
N PRO A 69 8.61 5.47 3.52
CA PRO A 69 7.36 5.49 2.79
C PRO A 69 6.17 5.84 3.68
N LYS A 70 5.23 6.62 3.15
CA LYS A 70 4.05 7.09 3.88
C LYS A 70 2.89 6.14 3.60
N VAL A 71 2.47 5.37 4.59
CA VAL A 71 1.37 4.41 4.42
C VAL A 71 0.08 5.15 4.03
N THR A 72 -0.55 4.76 2.92
CA THR A 72 -1.74 5.41 2.36
C THR A 72 -3.01 4.61 2.53
N LEU A 73 -2.95 3.29 2.64
CA LEU A 73 -4.11 2.45 2.92
C LEU A 73 -3.65 1.13 3.53
N LEU A 74 -4.33 0.66 4.58
CA LEU A 74 -4.06 -0.65 5.18
C LEU A 74 -5.24 -1.59 5.00
N ILE A 75 -4.94 -2.87 4.86
CA ILE A 75 -5.87 -3.98 5.06
C ILE A 75 -5.36 -4.75 6.27
N ARG A 76 -6.12 -4.76 7.36
CA ARG A 76 -5.78 -5.52 8.58
C ARG A 76 -6.63 -6.76 8.70
N HIS A 77 -6.01 -7.82 9.23
CA HIS A 77 -6.69 -9.04 9.62
C HIS A 77 -6.74 -9.13 11.15
N GLU A 78 -7.93 -8.91 11.71
CA GLU A 78 -8.21 -9.00 13.14
C GLU A 78 -9.52 -9.77 13.34
N ASP A 79 -9.56 -10.66 14.34
CA ASP A 79 -10.74 -11.46 14.68
C ASP A 79 -11.40 -12.21 13.50
N ASN A 80 -10.59 -12.72 12.56
CA ASN A 80 -11.02 -13.38 11.32
C ASN A 80 -11.77 -12.47 10.32
N ILE A 81 -11.60 -11.16 10.45
CA ILE A 81 -12.20 -10.14 9.58
C ILE A 81 -11.09 -9.34 8.92
N LEU A 82 -11.27 -9.03 7.64
CA LEU A 82 -10.44 -8.05 6.94
C LEU A 82 -11.11 -6.68 7.03
N SER A 83 -10.40 -5.70 7.59
CA SER A 83 -10.82 -4.30 7.64
C SER A 83 -9.92 -3.43 6.76
N ILE A 84 -10.48 -2.35 6.21
CA ILE A 84 -9.74 -1.35 5.44
C ILE A 84 -9.61 -0.10 6.29
N GLU A 85 -8.38 0.40 6.44
CA GLU A 85 -8.09 1.59 7.24
C GLU A 85 -7.40 2.66 6.40
N GLN A 86 -7.89 3.89 6.52
CA GLN A 86 -7.24 5.09 6.00
C GLN A 86 -6.23 5.61 7.03
N THR A 87 -5.21 6.30 6.53
CA THR A 87 -4.24 7.07 7.30
C THR A 87 -4.43 8.56 7.01
N GLU A 88 -3.68 9.41 7.70
CA GLU A 88 -3.56 10.84 7.38
C GLU A 88 -3.06 11.12 5.95
N TYR A 89 -2.49 10.12 5.27
CA TYR A 89 -1.94 10.25 3.93
C TYR A 89 -2.87 9.75 2.82
N THR A 90 -3.93 9.01 3.15
CA THR A 90 -4.86 8.43 2.16
C THR A 90 -5.41 9.51 1.23
N GLN A 91 -6.06 10.52 1.78
CA GLN A 91 -6.70 11.56 0.98
C GLN A 91 -5.67 12.40 0.22
N LYS A 92 -4.51 12.66 0.84
CA LYS A 92 -3.43 13.45 0.22
C LYS A 92 -2.90 12.82 -1.07
N PHE A 93 -2.73 11.50 -1.10
CA PHE A 93 -2.09 10.83 -2.23
C PHE A 93 -3.07 10.09 -3.14
N LEU A 94 -4.25 9.72 -2.65
CA LEU A 94 -5.18 8.84 -3.38
C LEU A 94 -6.48 9.52 -3.77
N SER A 95 -6.84 10.68 -3.22
CA SER A 95 -8.08 11.37 -3.63
C SER A 95 -8.04 11.82 -5.09
N ALA A 96 -9.22 12.11 -5.63
CA ALA A 96 -9.38 12.58 -7.00
C ALA A 96 -9.01 14.06 -7.24
N GLU A 97 -8.48 14.77 -6.24
CA GLU A 97 -7.91 16.12 -6.42
C GLU A 97 -6.92 16.18 -7.61
#